data_AF-L5LAP6-F1
#
_entry.id   AF-L5LAP6-F1
#
_cell.length_a   1.000
_cell.length_b   1.000
_cell.length_c   1.000
_cell.angle_alpha   90.00
_cell.angle_beta   90.00
_cell.angle_gamma   90.00
#
_symmetry.space_group_name_H-M   'P 1'
#
loop_
_entity.id
_entity.type
_entity.pdbx_description
1 polymer ?
#
loop_
_entity_poly.entity_id
_entity_poly.type
_entity_poly.pdbx_seq_one_letter_code
_entity_poly.pdbx_strand_id
1 'polypeptide(L)'
;MGYKFEQYMCADKPGGSPDPSGEVNTNVAFCSVLRSRLGSHPLLFSGEVDCTDPQAPSPQPPTCYVELKTSKEMHSPGQWRSFYRHKLLKWWAQSFLLGVPNVVAGFRNPEGFVCSLKTFPTMQMFEHVRNDRDGWNPSVCMNFCAAFLSFAQNTVVQDDPRLVHLFSWEPGGPVTVSVHRDTPHVFLPTWYVEAMTQELPSPPQDTVP
;
A
#
# COMPACT_ATOMS: atom_id res chain seq x y z
N MET A 1 13.79 -6.78 -11.87
CA MET A 1 14.80 -5.87 -11.27
C MET A 1 14.36 -5.31 -9.91
N GLY A 2 13.10 -4.90 -9.71
CA GLY A 2 12.60 -4.47 -8.38
C GLY A 2 12.83 -5.50 -7.28
N TYR A 3 12.23 -6.69 -7.41
CA TYR A 3 12.47 -7.81 -6.48
C TYR A 3 13.95 -8.22 -6.33
N LYS A 4 14.77 -8.02 -7.38
CA LYS A 4 16.21 -8.29 -7.27
C LYS A 4 16.92 -7.25 -6.39
N PHE A 5 16.47 -6.00 -6.42
CA PHE A 5 16.96 -4.95 -5.53
C PHE A 5 16.60 -5.25 -4.08
N GLU A 6 15.40 -5.74 -3.79
CA GLU A 6 15.04 -6.23 -2.45
C GLU A 6 16.02 -7.31 -1.96
N GLN A 7 16.33 -8.29 -2.80
CA GLN A 7 17.32 -9.32 -2.46
C GLN A 7 18.74 -8.77 -2.20
N TYR A 8 19.12 -7.64 -2.79
CA TYR A 8 20.40 -6.97 -2.48
C TYR A 8 20.36 -6.14 -1.20
N MET A 9 19.17 -5.76 -0.72
CA MET A 9 18.97 -4.85 0.41
C MET A 9 18.47 -5.56 1.68
N CYS A 10 17.98 -6.79 1.56
CA CYS A 10 17.39 -7.56 2.65
C CYS A 10 18.22 -8.79 3.00
N ALA A 11 18.15 -9.20 4.26
CA ALA A 11 18.71 -10.45 4.75
C ALA A 11 17.64 -11.23 5.53
N ASP A 12 17.73 -12.56 5.54
CA ASP A 12 16.74 -13.43 6.19
C ASP A 12 16.69 -13.27 7.71
N LYS A 13 17.75 -12.71 8.32
CA LYS A 13 17.88 -12.51 9.77
C LYS A 13 18.36 -11.10 10.09
N PRO A 14 17.91 -10.49 11.21
CA PRO A 14 18.43 -9.20 11.66
C PRO A 14 19.95 -9.20 11.81
N GLY A 15 20.62 -8.20 11.23
CA GLY A 15 22.08 -8.07 11.23
C GLY A 15 22.82 -9.05 10.30
N GLY A 16 22.11 -9.90 9.56
CA GLY A 16 22.68 -10.72 8.51
C GLY A 16 23.12 -9.93 7.29
N SER A 17 23.84 -10.58 6.37
CA SER A 17 24.17 -10.01 5.06
C SER A 17 23.21 -10.54 3.99
N PRO A 18 22.81 -9.71 3.01
CA PRO A 18 22.03 -10.16 1.85
C PRO A 18 22.75 -11.26 1.07
N ASP A 19 22.00 -12.26 0.57
CA ASP A 19 22.50 -13.28 -0.35
C ASP A 19 21.85 -13.12 -1.74
N PRO A 20 22.55 -12.45 -2.68
CA PRO A 20 22.04 -12.26 -4.04
C PRO A 20 22.23 -13.47 -4.95
N SER A 21 22.82 -14.59 -4.48
CA SER A 21 23.02 -15.79 -5.31
C SER A 21 21.76 -16.65 -5.45
N GLY A 22 20.82 -16.53 -4.50
CA GLY A 22 19.56 -17.25 -4.50
C GLY A 22 18.56 -16.81 -5.59
N GLU A 23 17.50 -17.59 -5.74
CA GLU A 23 16.42 -17.31 -6.68
C GLU A 23 15.52 -16.16 -6.23
N VAL A 24 14.97 -15.43 -7.20
CA VAL A 24 13.92 -14.43 -6.95
C VAL A 24 12.57 -15.10 -7.19
N ASN A 25 11.86 -15.45 -6.12
CA ASN A 25 10.53 -16.07 -6.18
C ASN A 25 9.44 -15.09 -5.73
N THR A 26 8.69 -14.52 -6.68
CA THR A 26 7.65 -13.52 -6.42
C THR A 26 6.34 -14.09 -5.86
N ASN A 27 6.28 -15.39 -5.57
CA ASN A 27 5.19 -15.96 -4.77
C ASN A 27 5.43 -15.73 -3.26
N VAL A 28 6.68 -15.49 -2.85
CA VAL A 28 7.01 -15.16 -1.46
C VAL A 28 6.59 -13.72 -1.20
N ALA A 29 5.78 -13.51 -0.18
CA ALA A 29 5.36 -12.19 0.27
C ALA A 29 5.16 -12.19 1.79
N PHE A 30 5.45 -11.05 2.43
CA PHE A 30 5.09 -10.80 3.82
C PHE A 30 4.06 -9.68 3.85
N CYS A 31 2.89 -9.96 4.44
CA CYS A 31 1.77 -9.02 4.49
C CYS A 31 1.49 -8.56 5.92
N SER A 32 1.35 -7.26 6.11
CA SER A 32 0.87 -6.66 7.37
C SER A 32 -0.62 -6.37 7.28
N VAL A 33 -1.38 -6.77 8.30
CA VAL A 33 -2.81 -6.43 8.44
C VAL A 33 -2.92 -5.20 9.34
N LEU A 34 -3.60 -4.16 8.86
CA LEU A 34 -3.72 -2.88 9.56
C LEU A 34 -5.18 -2.52 9.78
N ARG A 35 -5.41 -1.90 10.93
CA ARG A 35 -6.64 -1.20 11.25
C ARG A 35 -6.39 0.30 11.19
N SER A 36 -7.24 1.02 10.49
CA SER A 36 -7.20 2.49 10.41
C SER A 36 -8.60 3.07 10.35
N ARG A 37 -8.69 4.38 10.12
CA ARG A 37 -9.94 5.10 9.89
C ARG A 37 -9.69 6.30 8.99
N LEU A 38 -10.53 6.49 7.99
CA LEU A 38 -10.55 7.68 7.13
C LEU A 38 -11.90 8.37 7.26
N GLY A 39 -11.92 9.57 7.86
CA GLY A 39 -13.18 10.24 8.20
C GLY A 39 -14.02 9.38 9.15
N SER A 40 -15.26 9.09 8.77
CA SER A 40 -16.17 8.20 9.51
C SER A 40 -16.02 6.72 9.13
N HIS A 41 -15.15 6.36 8.18
CA HIS A 41 -15.04 4.99 7.66
C HIS A 41 -13.93 4.21 8.38
N PRO A 42 -14.24 3.20 9.22
CA PRO A 42 -13.26 2.25 9.73
C PRO A 42 -12.71 1.41 8.58
N LEU A 43 -11.40 1.15 8.60
CA LEU A 43 -10.73 0.39 7.55
C LEU A 43 -9.98 -0.79 8.17
N LEU A 44 -10.14 -1.96 7.56
CA LEU A 44 -9.29 -3.12 7.75
C LEU A 44 -8.76 -3.51 6.37
N PHE A 45 -7.44 -3.49 6.21
CA PHE A 45 -6.77 -3.81 4.96
C PHE A 45 -5.42 -4.44 5.22
N SER A 46 -4.87 -5.09 4.20
CA SER A 46 -3.56 -5.71 4.25
C SER A 46 -2.70 -5.13 3.13
N GLY A 47 -1.39 -5.04 3.36
CA GLY A 47 -0.42 -4.70 2.34
C GLY A 47 0.86 -5.50 2.50
N GLU A 48 1.49 -5.82 1.38
CA GLU A 48 2.85 -6.35 1.36
C GLU A 48 3.82 -5.33 1.96
N VAL A 49 4.82 -5.83 2.69
CA VAL A 49 5.88 -5.04 3.32
C VAL A 49 7.22 -5.68 2.96
N ASP A 50 8.13 -4.88 2.43
CA ASP A 50 9.40 -5.38 1.90
C ASP A 50 10.36 -5.85 3.00
N CYS A 51 10.56 -5.04 4.05
CA CYS A 51 11.41 -5.41 5.18
C CYS A 51 11.18 -4.60 6.46
N THR A 52 11.83 -5.04 7.53
CA THR A 52 11.98 -4.29 8.79
C THR A 52 13.40 -3.75 8.92
N ASP A 53 13.56 -2.54 9.44
CA ASP A 53 14.86 -1.98 9.82
C ASP A 53 15.12 -2.21 11.32
N PRO A 54 16.08 -3.08 11.70
CA PRO A 54 16.44 -3.29 13.10
C PRO A 54 17.03 -2.06 13.79
N GLN A 55 17.47 -1.05 13.03
CA GLN A 55 17.99 0.23 13.53
C GLN A 55 16.92 1.33 13.53
N ALA A 56 15.67 1.01 13.18
CA ALA A 56 14.57 1.96 13.28
C ALA A 56 14.43 2.49 14.72
N PRO A 57 14.08 3.78 14.91
CA PRO A 57 13.92 4.36 16.25
C PRO A 57 12.92 3.61 17.14
N SER A 58 11.94 2.92 16.53
CA SER A 58 10.97 2.07 17.19
C SER A 58 10.93 0.71 16.49
N PRO A 59 11.04 -0.41 17.24
CA PRO A 59 10.93 -1.75 16.67
C PRO A 59 9.47 -2.16 16.41
N GLN A 60 8.48 -1.34 16.81
CA GLN A 60 7.07 -1.69 16.70
C GLN A 60 6.55 -1.51 15.26
N PRO A 61 5.87 -2.51 14.69
CA PRO A 61 5.11 -2.33 13.45
C PRO A 61 3.99 -1.27 13.59
N PRO A 62 3.68 -0.50 12.53
CA PRO A 62 4.36 -0.48 11.24
C PRO A 62 5.60 0.45 11.19
N THR A 63 5.96 1.08 12.31
CA THR A 63 7.04 2.11 12.34
C THR A 63 8.45 1.56 12.10
N CYS A 64 8.65 0.25 12.25
CA CYS A 64 9.90 -0.43 11.92
C CYS A 64 10.00 -0.88 10.45
N TYR A 65 8.93 -0.75 9.67
CA TYR A 65 8.92 -1.18 8.28
C TYR A 65 9.64 -0.19 7.36
N VAL A 66 10.16 -0.71 6.25
CA VAL A 66 10.78 0.05 5.17
C VAL A 66 10.25 -0.47 3.84
N GLU A 67 9.96 0.46 2.93
CA GLU A 67 9.63 0.16 1.54
C GLU A 67 10.88 0.33 0.67
N LEU A 68 11.10 -0.58 -0.27
CA LEU A 68 12.21 -0.61 -1.19
C LEU A 68 11.72 -0.32 -2.60
N LYS A 69 12.32 0.67 -3.26
CA LYS A 69 11.96 1.03 -4.63
C LYS A 69 13.18 1.14 -5.52
N THR A 70 12.97 0.97 -6.82
CA THR A 70 13.96 1.33 -7.83
C THR A 70 13.45 2.45 -8.73
N SER A 71 14.37 3.30 -9.19
CA SER A 71 14.10 4.32 -10.20
C SER A 71 15.31 4.50 -11.10
N LYS A 72 15.13 5.05 -12.30
CA LYS A 72 16.27 5.46 -13.13
C LYS A 72 17.02 6.60 -12.41
N GLU A 73 18.33 6.65 -12.61
CA GLU A 73 19.14 7.81 -12.24
C GLU A 73 18.61 9.09 -12.90
N MET A 74 18.80 10.22 -12.20
CA MET A 74 18.33 11.53 -12.61
C MET A 74 19.47 12.53 -12.43
N HIS A 75 19.84 13.19 -13.52
CA HIS A 75 20.99 14.08 -13.59
C HIS A 75 20.58 15.54 -13.82
N SER A 76 19.33 15.80 -14.22
CA SER A 76 18.82 17.16 -14.42
C SER A 76 17.71 17.53 -13.43
N PRO A 77 17.59 18.82 -13.06
CA PRO A 77 16.48 19.31 -12.23
C PRO A 77 15.10 18.99 -12.82
N GLY A 78 14.97 18.96 -14.16
CA GLY A 78 13.73 18.61 -14.84
C GLY A 78 13.32 17.14 -14.63
N GLN A 79 14.29 16.22 -14.65
CA GLN A 79 14.04 14.80 -14.36
C GLN A 79 13.56 14.61 -12.91
N TRP A 80 14.23 15.26 -11.96
CA TRP A 80 13.83 15.25 -10.55
C TRP A 80 12.42 15.81 -10.35
N ARG A 81 12.08 16.92 -11.01
CA ARG A 81 10.73 17.50 -10.95
C ARG A 81 9.67 16.52 -11.46
N SER A 82 9.91 15.86 -12.60
CA SER A 82 9.00 14.83 -13.13
C SER A 82 8.84 13.66 -12.16
N PHE A 83 9.94 13.19 -11.56
CA PHE A 83 9.91 12.15 -10.55
C PHE A 83 9.07 12.56 -9.32
N TYR A 84 9.26 13.78 -8.80
CA TYR A 84 8.49 14.29 -7.66
C TYR A 84 6.99 14.41 -7.96
N ARG A 85 6.63 14.90 -9.16
CA ARG A 85 5.22 15.07 -9.56
C ARG A 85 4.49 13.76 -9.81
N HIS A 86 5.16 12.73 -10.32
CA HIS A 86 4.45 11.54 -10.82
C HIS A 86 4.78 10.25 -10.06
N LYS A 87 6.06 10.01 -9.76
CA LYS A 87 6.47 8.77 -9.11
C LYS A 87 6.33 8.86 -7.59
N LEU A 88 6.75 9.99 -7.02
CA LEU A 88 6.75 10.18 -5.58
C LEU A 88 5.32 10.22 -5.01
N LEU A 89 4.32 10.67 -5.78
CA LEU A 89 2.90 10.53 -5.44
C LEU A 89 2.50 9.07 -5.13
N LYS A 90 2.91 8.15 -6.01
CA LYS A 90 2.56 6.73 -5.88
C LYS A 90 3.24 6.10 -4.66
N TRP A 91 4.51 6.45 -4.44
CA TRP A 91 5.27 5.98 -3.27
C TRP A 91 4.66 6.51 -1.98
N TRP A 92 4.33 7.80 -1.94
CA TRP A 92 3.65 8.42 -0.81
C TRP A 92 2.34 7.71 -0.50
N ALA A 93 1.46 7.54 -1.50
CA ALA A 93 0.13 6.96 -1.29
C ALA A 93 0.21 5.53 -0.72
N GLN A 94 1.12 4.70 -1.23
CA GLN A 94 1.32 3.32 -0.76
C GLN A 94 1.80 3.30 0.70
N SER A 95 2.95 3.95 0.98
CA SER A 95 3.59 3.88 2.29
C SER A 95 2.82 4.65 3.36
N PHE A 96 2.11 5.73 2.99
CA PHE A 96 1.27 6.50 3.91
C PHE A 96 0.12 5.66 4.46
N LEU A 97 -0.57 4.89 3.60
CA LEU A 97 -1.68 4.04 4.03
C LEU A 97 -1.22 2.92 4.98
N LEU A 98 -0.06 2.32 4.71
CA LEU A 98 0.51 1.27 5.55
C LEU A 98 1.23 1.80 6.80
N GLY A 99 1.35 3.12 6.97
CA GLY A 99 2.10 3.72 8.07
C GLY A 99 3.61 3.46 8.01
N VAL A 100 4.14 3.13 6.83
CA VAL A 100 5.56 2.88 6.60
C VAL A 100 6.31 4.22 6.52
N PRO A 101 7.25 4.51 7.44
CA PRO A 101 7.82 5.85 7.57
C PRO A 101 8.86 6.19 6.49
N ASN A 102 9.50 5.20 5.88
CA ASN A 102 10.63 5.41 4.97
C ASN A 102 10.49 4.58 3.69
N VAL A 103 10.78 5.21 2.56
CA VAL A 103 11.01 4.55 1.28
C VAL A 103 12.46 4.70 0.89
N VAL A 104 13.20 3.59 0.75
CA VAL A 104 14.59 3.58 0.30
C VAL A 104 14.63 3.27 -1.19
N ALA A 105 15.13 4.22 -1.97
CA ALA A 105 15.19 4.11 -3.42
C ALA A 105 16.61 3.81 -3.90
N GLY A 106 16.77 2.73 -4.66
CA GLY A 106 17.94 2.47 -5.50
C GLY A 106 17.81 3.13 -6.86
N PHE A 107 18.74 4.02 -7.21
CA PHE A 107 18.80 4.62 -8.55
C PHE A 107 19.71 3.82 -9.46
N ARG A 108 19.12 3.30 -10.55
CA ARG A 108 19.80 2.47 -11.52
C ARG A 108 20.24 3.24 -12.76
N ASN A 109 21.44 2.93 -13.22
CA ASN A 109 21.97 3.40 -14.49
C ASN A 109 21.31 2.65 -15.69
N PRO A 110 21.58 3.06 -16.94
CA PRO A 110 21.05 2.39 -18.14
C PRO A 110 21.46 0.91 -18.26
N GLU A 111 22.63 0.55 -17.75
CA GLU A 111 23.17 -0.82 -17.76
C GLU A 111 22.49 -1.73 -16.72
N GLY A 112 21.67 -1.16 -15.85
CA GLY A 112 20.83 -1.89 -14.89
C GLY A 112 21.43 -2.04 -13.49
N PHE A 113 22.56 -1.40 -13.20
CA PHE A 113 23.17 -1.39 -11.87
C PHE A 113 22.60 -0.28 -11.02
N VAL A 114 22.27 -0.57 -9.76
CA VAL A 114 21.96 0.45 -8.75
C VAL A 114 23.26 1.00 -8.20
N CYS A 115 23.57 2.26 -8.49
CA CYS A 115 24.83 2.89 -8.10
C CYS A 115 24.68 3.93 -6.99
N SER A 116 23.45 4.28 -6.61
CA SER A 116 23.18 5.17 -5.49
C SER A 116 21.88 4.83 -4.78
N LEU A 117 21.83 5.16 -3.47
CA LEU A 117 20.66 5.00 -2.62
C LEU A 117 20.23 6.35 -2.07
N LYS A 118 18.92 6.53 -1.90
CA LYS A 118 18.35 7.68 -1.21
C LYS A 118 17.10 7.28 -0.43
N THR A 119 17.04 7.68 0.82
CA THR A 119 15.86 7.54 1.66
C THR A 119 14.93 8.73 1.45
N PHE A 120 13.63 8.45 1.29
CA PHE A 120 12.55 9.40 1.23
C PHE A 120 11.61 9.14 2.41
N PRO A 121 11.68 9.96 3.47
CA PRO A 121 10.69 9.89 4.55
C PRO A 121 9.29 10.18 4.00
N THR A 122 8.34 9.28 4.22
CA THR A 122 6.98 9.34 3.66
C THR A 122 6.32 10.68 3.96
N MET A 123 6.47 11.17 5.20
CA MET A 123 5.88 12.44 5.65
C MET A 123 6.52 13.70 5.04
N GLN A 124 7.70 13.58 4.43
CA GLN A 124 8.40 14.70 3.78
C GLN A 124 8.24 14.70 2.25
N MET A 125 7.64 13.66 1.67
CA MET A 125 7.51 13.53 0.21
C MET A 125 6.76 14.69 -0.43
N PHE A 126 5.72 15.20 0.23
CA PHE A 126 4.92 16.31 -0.27
C PHE A 126 5.71 17.63 -0.32
N GLU A 127 6.75 17.80 0.50
CA GLU A 127 7.55 19.03 0.51
C GLU A 127 8.18 19.34 -0.85
N HIS A 128 8.50 18.30 -1.63
CA HIS A 128 9.07 18.44 -2.97
C HIS A 128 8.12 19.08 -3.99
N VAL A 129 6.81 19.07 -3.72
CA VAL A 129 5.78 19.59 -4.63
C VAL A 129 4.83 20.60 -3.97
N ARG A 130 5.04 20.94 -2.69
CA ARG A 130 4.17 21.84 -1.91
C ARG A 130 3.89 23.18 -2.61
N ASN A 131 4.92 23.76 -3.23
CA ASN A 131 4.85 25.04 -3.95
C ASN A 131 4.89 24.85 -5.48
N ASP A 132 4.72 23.62 -5.97
CA ASP A 132 4.71 23.31 -7.38
C ASP A 132 3.28 23.40 -7.93
N ARG A 133 3.08 24.22 -8.97
CA ARG A 133 1.77 24.43 -9.60
C ARG A 133 1.20 23.16 -10.24
N ASP A 134 2.06 22.26 -10.70
CA ASP A 134 1.65 20.96 -11.27
C ASP A 134 1.90 19.81 -10.27
N GLY A 135 2.06 20.16 -8.99
CA GLY A 135 2.23 19.22 -7.89
C GLY A 135 0.93 18.51 -7.52
N TRP A 136 1.05 17.34 -6.91
CA TRP A 136 -0.04 16.64 -6.26
C TRP A 136 -0.20 17.11 -4.81
N ASN A 137 -1.37 16.89 -4.22
CA ASN A 137 -1.68 17.32 -2.86
C ASN A 137 -2.29 16.16 -2.03
N PRO A 138 -1.68 15.78 -0.89
CA PRO A 138 -2.18 14.74 0.00
C PRO A 138 -3.66 14.89 0.37
N SER A 139 -4.11 16.13 0.64
CA SER A 139 -5.49 16.41 1.02
C SER A 139 -6.46 16.10 -0.12
N VAL A 140 -6.08 16.36 -1.37
CA VAL A 140 -6.90 16.00 -2.54
C VAL A 140 -7.06 14.49 -2.63
N CYS A 141 -5.96 13.74 -2.47
CA CYS A 141 -5.98 12.28 -2.50
C CYS A 141 -6.88 11.70 -1.39
N MET A 142 -6.70 12.15 -0.15
CA MET A 142 -7.44 11.61 0.98
C MET A 142 -8.91 12.04 0.99
N ASN A 143 -9.22 13.27 0.57
CA ASN A 143 -10.61 13.73 0.45
C ASN A 143 -11.35 12.98 -0.65
N PHE A 144 -10.70 12.75 -1.80
CA PHE A 144 -11.29 11.92 -2.86
C PHE A 144 -11.54 10.49 -2.37
N CYS A 145 -10.57 9.88 -1.69
CA CYS A 145 -10.73 8.54 -1.12
C CYS A 145 -11.89 8.48 -0.12
N ALA A 146 -12.00 9.45 0.79
CA ALA A 146 -13.12 9.55 1.73
C ALA A 146 -14.48 9.71 1.02
N ALA A 147 -14.54 10.57 0.00
CA ALA A 147 -15.74 10.76 -0.80
C ALA A 147 -16.13 9.48 -1.57
N PHE A 148 -15.15 8.74 -2.09
CA PHE A 148 -15.38 7.45 -2.73
C PHE A 148 -15.91 6.40 -1.76
N LEU A 149 -15.35 6.30 -0.55
CA LEU A 149 -15.85 5.38 0.48
C LEU A 149 -17.29 5.70 0.88
N SER A 150 -17.62 6.99 1.03
CA SER A 150 -19.00 7.45 1.26
C SER A 150 -19.92 7.11 0.09
N PHE A 151 -19.47 7.34 -1.15
CA PHE A 151 -20.22 6.99 -2.35
C PHE A 151 -20.48 5.49 -2.44
N ALA A 152 -19.47 4.66 -2.18
CA ALA A 152 -19.59 3.21 -2.20
C ALA A 152 -20.57 2.71 -1.12
N GLN A 153 -20.43 3.17 0.13
CA GLN A 153 -21.35 2.78 1.22
C GLN A 153 -22.80 3.20 0.94
N ASN A 154 -23.02 4.39 0.40
CA ASN A 154 -24.38 4.85 0.06
C ASN A 154 -24.98 4.15 -1.15
N THR A 155 -24.14 3.58 -2.02
CA THR A 155 -24.57 2.85 -3.22
C THR A 155 -24.89 1.38 -2.91
N VAL A 156 -24.07 0.73 -2.08
CA VAL A 156 -24.23 -0.69 -1.71
C VAL A 156 -25.14 -0.82 -0.50
N VAL A 157 -26.44 -0.73 -0.73
CA VAL A 157 -27.46 -0.77 0.35
C VAL A 157 -27.89 -2.20 0.71
N GLN A 158 -27.72 -3.15 -0.21
CA GLN A 158 -28.12 -4.54 -0.03
C GLN A 158 -26.97 -5.35 0.57
N ASP A 159 -27.24 -6.04 1.67
CA ASP A 159 -26.33 -7.02 2.26
C ASP A 159 -26.55 -8.39 1.62
N ASP A 160 -25.84 -8.62 0.51
CA ASP A 160 -25.89 -9.87 -0.25
C ASP A 160 -24.49 -10.20 -0.80
N PRO A 161 -23.83 -11.27 -0.30
CA PRO A 161 -22.46 -11.61 -0.71
C PRO A 161 -22.36 -12.06 -2.18
N ARG A 162 -23.49 -12.30 -2.85
CA ARG A 162 -23.57 -12.66 -4.27
C ARG A 162 -23.81 -11.45 -5.18
N LEU A 163 -24.08 -10.28 -4.62
CA LEU A 163 -24.33 -9.05 -5.35
C LEU A 163 -23.07 -8.19 -5.39
N VAL A 164 -22.72 -7.69 -6.57
CA VAL A 164 -21.54 -6.83 -6.78
C VAL A 164 -21.96 -5.52 -7.41
N HIS A 165 -21.62 -4.41 -6.75
CA HIS A 165 -21.61 -3.08 -7.38
C HIS A 165 -20.20 -2.83 -7.89
N LEU A 166 -20.04 -2.85 -9.21
CA LEU A 166 -18.76 -2.62 -9.88
C LEU A 166 -18.58 -1.12 -10.14
N PHE A 167 -17.63 -0.51 -9.43
CA PHE A 167 -17.23 0.89 -9.60
C PHE A 167 -16.15 0.96 -10.69
N SER A 168 -16.45 1.61 -11.81
CA SER A 168 -15.54 1.75 -12.97
C SER A 168 -15.12 3.21 -13.16
N TRP A 169 -13.85 3.44 -13.49
CA TRP A 169 -13.30 4.78 -13.65
C TRP A 169 -12.26 4.82 -14.77
N GLU A 170 -12.30 5.90 -15.56
CA GLU A 170 -11.32 6.21 -16.60
C GLU A 170 -10.86 7.68 -16.48
N PRO A 171 -9.60 8.00 -16.86
CA PRO A 171 -9.11 9.37 -16.82
C PRO A 171 -10.00 10.35 -17.59
N GLY A 172 -10.36 11.46 -16.95
CA GLY A 172 -11.24 12.49 -17.53
C GLY A 172 -12.74 12.24 -17.32
N GLY A 173 -13.14 11.05 -16.84
CA GLY A 173 -14.52 10.70 -16.51
C GLY A 173 -14.79 10.60 -14.99
N PRO A 174 -16.07 10.60 -14.58
CA PRO A 174 -16.47 10.27 -13.22
C PRO A 174 -16.35 8.77 -12.95
N VAL A 175 -16.44 8.38 -11.68
CA VAL A 175 -16.69 7.00 -11.30
C VAL A 175 -18.12 6.63 -11.68
N THR A 176 -18.30 5.49 -12.35
CA THR A 176 -19.60 4.94 -12.76
C THR A 176 -19.87 3.61 -12.05
N VAL A 177 -21.13 3.19 -12.00
CA VAL A 177 -21.55 1.98 -11.28
C VAL A 177 -22.36 1.08 -12.19
N SER A 178 -22.08 -0.22 -12.13
CA SER A 178 -22.93 -1.29 -12.69
C SER A 178 -23.18 -2.36 -11.64
N VAL A 179 -24.30 -3.08 -11.75
CA VAL A 179 -24.72 -4.08 -10.77
C VAL A 179 -24.69 -5.46 -11.41
N HIS A 180 -24.04 -6.41 -10.74
CA HIS A 180 -23.85 -7.78 -11.21
C HIS A 180 -24.21 -8.76 -10.10
N ARG A 181 -24.55 -9.99 -10.49
CA ARG A 181 -24.80 -11.09 -9.56
C ARG A 181 -24.04 -12.32 -10.01
N ASP A 182 -23.53 -13.07 -9.05
CA ASP A 182 -22.79 -14.32 -9.27
C ASP A 182 -21.52 -14.15 -10.14
N THR A 183 -21.02 -15.27 -10.67
CA THR A 183 -19.84 -15.30 -11.52
C THR A 183 -20.05 -14.51 -12.81
N PRO A 184 -19.03 -13.79 -13.32
CA PRO A 184 -17.63 -13.82 -12.88
C PRO A 184 -17.28 -12.75 -11.81
N HIS A 185 -18.24 -11.96 -11.34
CA HIS A 185 -17.94 -10.74 -10.57
C HIS A 185 -17.85 -10.99 -9.06
N VAL A 186 -18.59 -11.98 -8.53
CA VAL A 186 -18.55 -12.33 -7.11
C VAL A 186 -17.15 -12.78 -6.71
N PHE A 187 -16.65 -12.19 -5.61
CA PHE A 187 -15.30 -12.42 -5.10
C PHE A 187 -15.26 -12.95 -3.67
N LEU A 188 -16.40 -12.99 -2.95
CA LEU A 188 -16.49 -13.62 -1.64
C LEU A 188 -16.66 -15.13 -1.81
N PRO A 189 -15.66 -15.96 -1.41
CA PRO A 189 -15.74 -17.40 -1.60
C PRO A 189 -16.70 -18.03 -0.59
N THR A 190 -17.31 -19.16 -0.97
CA THR A 190 -18.31 -19.85 -0.15
C THR A 190 -17.80 -20.21 1.24
N TRP A 191 -16.56 -20.71 1.34
CA TRP A 191 -15.96 -21.08 2.63
C TRP A 191 -15.90 -19.91 3.62
N TYR A 192 -15.73 -18.67 3.14
CA TYR A 192 -15.70 -17.48 4.00
C TYR A 192 -17.11 -17.08 4.42
N VAL A 193 -18.04 -17.03 3.47
CA VAL A 193 -19.44 -16.70 3.73
C VAL A 193 -20.04 -17.70 4.72
N GLU A 194 -19.78 -18.99 4.54
CA GLU A 194 -20.25 -20.05 5.43
C GLU A 194 -19.67 -19.90 6.84
N ALA A 195 -18.35 -19.68 6.97
CA ALA A 195 -17.70 -19.49 8.26
C ALA A 195 -18.19 -18.24 9.03
N MET A 196 -18.52 -17.16 8.32
CA MET A 196 -19.03 -15.91 8.94
C MET A 196 -20.52 -15.96 9.25
N THR A 197 -21.28 -16.84 8.60
CA THR A 197 -22.74 -17.00 8.82
C THR A 197 -23.04 -17.99 9.95
N GLN A 198 -22.15 -18.96 10.19
CA GLN A 198 -22.22 -19.82 11.37
C GLN A 198 -21.94 -18.96 12.60
N GLU A 199 -22.92 -18.81 13.49
CA GLU A 199 -22.71 -18.06 14.75
C GLU A 199 -21.48 -18.62 15.48
N LEU A 200 -20.49 -17.76 15.72
CA LEU A 200 -19.42 -18.07 16.65
C LEU A 200 -20.07 -18.35 18.02
N PRO A 201 -19.78 -19.48 18.68
CA PRO A 201 -20.28 -19.71 20.03
C PRO A 201 -19.89 -18.54 20.92
N SER A 202 -20.87 -18.04 21.67
CA SER A 202 -20.68 -16.95 22.63
C SER A 202 -19.43 -17.21 23.48
N PRO A 203 -18.54 -16.22 23.68
CA PRO A 203 -17.44 -16.39 24.62
C PRO A 203 -18.03 -16.82 25.97
N PRO A 204 -17.40 -17.76 26.69
CA PRO A 204 -17.89 -18.19 28.00
C PRO A 204 -18.05 -16.96 28.88
N GLN A 205 -19.23 -16.79 29.46
CA GLN A 205 -19.44 -15.78 30.48
C GLN A 205 -18.55 -16.14 31.66
N ASP A 206 -17.52 -15.34 31.92
CA ASP A 206 -16.77 -15.41 33.16
C ASP A 206 -17.74 -15.14 34.32
N THR A 207 -18.25 -16.20 34.92
CA THR A 207 -18.88 -16.14 36.23
C THR A 207 -17.78 -15.83 37.24
N VAL A 208 -17.59 -14.55 37.52
CA VAL A 208 -16.77 -14.12 38.66
C VAL A 208 -17.54 -14.48 39.94
N PRO A 209 -16.91 -15.17 40.91
CA PRO A 209 -17.52 -15.53 42.19
C PRO A 209 -17.82 -14.33 43.09
#